data_AF-U6MDL3-F1
#
_entry.id   AF-U6MDL3-F1
#
_cell.length_a   1.000
_cell.length_b   1.000
_cell.length_c   1.000
_cell.angle_alpha   90.00
_cell.angle_beta   90.00
_cell.angle_gamma   90.00
#
_symmetry.space_group_name_H-M   'P 1'
#
loop_
_entity.id
_entity.type
_entity.pdbx_description
1 polymer ?
#
loop_
_entity_poly.entity_id
_entity_poly.type
_entity_poly.pdbx_seq_one_letter_code
_entity_poly.pdbx_strand_id
1 'polypeptide(L)'
;MQVRRHRMRHKTYFLVMENLFHTPVPIHRRYDLKGSTYKRSLAPESRVDPTIALKDNDLEREGEKARFPRLRIDIGPERAARLLELLRKDANFLVTYGLMDYSLLVGIYYSTSGTGFRVCEVSQLHPGLEAAFPEFLCQLHCNEVCACRTNEPLPSASPDTDVPFWRRDLGGLASRDGSKLYYVGIIDILTKWGAFKRTENAIRVVQTCDSYGISCVNPAFYASRFISFLERHIV
;
A
#
# COMPACT_ATOMS: atom_id res chain seq x y z
N MET A 1 -11.75 46.19 38.82
CA MET A 1 -11.53 46.09 37.37
C MET A 1 -11.08 44.67 37.05
N GLN A 2 -11.97 43.81 36.55
CA GLN A 2 -11.73 42.37 36.40
C GLN A 2 -11.33 42.08 34.94
N VAL A 3 -10.07 41.71 34.70
CA VAL A 3 -9.55 41.38 33.37
C VAL A 3 -10.09 40.01 32.96
N ARG A 4 -11.06 39.98 32.05
CA ARG A 4 -11.56 38.74 31.43
C ARG A 4 -10.43 38.12 30.59
N ARG A 5 -9.75 37.10 31.12
CA ARG A 5 -8.87 36.22 30.35
C ARG A 5 -9.71 35.51 29.28
N HIS A 6 -9.49 35.87 28.02
CA HIS A 6 -10.11 35.20 26.88
C HIS A 6 -9.50 33.79 26.77
N ARG A 7 -10.22 32.78 27.26
CA ARG A 7 -9.80 31.38 27.19
C ARG A 7 -9.90 30.94 25.72
N MET A 8 -8.77 30.91 25.03
CA MET A 8 -8.66 30.45 23.63
C MET A 8 -9.31 29.06 23.53
N ARG A 9 -10.42 28.97 22.77
CA ARG A 9 -11.08 27.69 22.51
C ARG A 9 -10.21 26.88 21.56
N HIS A 10 -9.74 25.72 22.01
CA HIS A 10 -9.10 24.75 21.12
C HIS A 10 -10.13 24.26 20.11
N LYS A 11 -9.80 24.40 18.82
CA LYS A 11 -10.57 23.83 17.72
C LYS A 11 -9.86 22.56 17.26
N THR A 12 -10.61 21.47 17.16
CA THR A 12 -10.12 20.19 16.64
C THR A 12 -10.82 19.91 15.32
N TYR A 13 -10.06 19.50 14.31
CA TYR A 13 -10.58 19.13 13.00
C TYR A 13 -10.34 17.63 12.80
N PHE A 14 -11.34 16.93 12.27
CA PHE A 14 -11.25 15.51 11.95
C PHE A 14 -11.50 15.32 10.47
N LEU A 15 -10.80 14.35 9.89
CA LEU A 15 -11.03 13.85 8.53
C LEU A 15 -11.36 12.36 8.63
N VAL A 16 -12.45 11.95 8.00
CA VAL A 16 -12.87 10.55 7.94
C VAL A 16 -12.56 10.03 6.54
N MET A 17 -11.88 8.89 6.46
CA MET A 17 -11.39 8.29 5.21
C MET A 17 -11.58 6.77 5.26
N GLU A 18 -11.54 6.12 4.11
CA GLU A 18 -11.54 4.65 4.00
C GLU A 18 -10.31 4.06 4.72
N ASN A 19 -10.52 2.97 5.45
CA ASN A 19 -9.43 2.24 6.10
C ASN A 19 -8.87 1.17 5.15
N LEU A 20 -7.66 1.37 4.66
CA LEU A 20 -6.98 0.43 3.75
C LEU A 20 -6.87 -1.00 4.30
N PHE A 21 -6.79 -1.17 5.62
CA PHE A 21 -6.64 -2.48 6.26
C PHE A 21 -7.93 -3.01 6.88
N HIS A 22 -9.08 -2.47 6.47
CA HIS A 22 -10.36 -3.14 6.69
C HIS A 22 -10.56 -4.20 5.60
N THR A 23 -9.93 -5.35 5.79
CA THR A 23 -9.83 -6.44 4.81
C THR A 23 -10.47 -7.72 5.34
N PRO A 24 -10.94 -8.62 4.44
CA PRO A 24 -11.53 -9.90 4.85
C PRO A 24 -10.49 -10.89 5.42
N VAL A 25 -9.20 -10.62 5.21
CA VAL A 25 -8.06 -11.41 5.72
C VAL A 25 -7.21 -10.57 6.67
N PRO A 26 -6.51 -11.18 7.64
CA PRO A 26 -5.63 -10.44 8.54
C PRO A 26 -4.41 -9.87 7.81
N ILE A 27 -3.93 -8.70 8.23
CA ILE A 27 -2.69 -8.13 7.70
C ILE A 27 -1.52 -8.55 8.59
N HIS A 28 -0.63 -9.39 8.06
CA HIS A 28 0.52 -9.93 8.80
C HIS A 28 1.72 -8.98 8.81
N ARG A 29 1.88 -8.18 7.76
CA ARG A 29 2.97 -7.20 7.64
C ARG A 29 2.49 -5.91 7.01
N ARG A 30 3.09 -4.81 7.45
CA ARG A 30 2.79 -3.46 6.99
C ARG A 30 4.08 -2.74 6.62
N TYR A 31 4.03 -1.95 5.56
CA TYR A 31 5.12 -1.09 5.13
C TYR A 31 4.63 0.31 4.80
N ASP A 32 5.38 1.33 5.21
CA ASP A 32 5.22 2.74 4.85
C ASP A 32 6.43 3.15 4.00
N LEU A 33 6.19 3.31 2.69
CA LEU A 33 7.24 3.49 1.69
C LEU A 33 7.19 4.90 1.09
N LYS A 34 8.28 5.65 1.15
CA LYS A 34 8.40 7.01 0.56
C LYS A 34 9.51 7.12 -0.49
N GLY A 35 10.35 6.10 -0.63
CA GLY A 35 11.50 6.08 -1.52
C GLY A 35 12.68 6.94 -1.06
N SER A 36 12.71 7.35 0.21
CA SER A 36 13.81 8.14 0.81
C SER A 36 14.64 7.30 1.77
N THR A 37 15.92 7.62 1.97
CA THR A 37 16.83 6.86 2.86
C THR A 37 17.11 7.54 4.20
N TYR A 38 16.86 8.84 4.38
CA TYR A 38 17.19 9.56 5.61
C TYR A 38 16.17 9.32 6.75
N LYS A 39 16.64 8.82 7.90
CA LYS A 39 15.85 8.51 9.12
C LYS A 39 14.65 7.56 8.86
N ARG A 40 14.82 6.58 7.97
CA ARG A 40 13.80 5.60 7.59
C ARG A 40 14.00 4.21 8.18
N SER A 41 14.35 4.15 9.46
CA SER A 41 14.45 2.89 10.20
C SER A 41 13.68 2.95 11.50
N LEU A 42 13.06 1.84 11.87
CA LEU A 42 12.50 1.63 13.19
C LEU A 42 13.56 1.13 14.17
N ALA A 43 13.36 1.38 15.46
CA ALA A 43 14.13 0.72 16.51
C ALA A 43 13.86 -0.80 16.49
N PRO A 44 14.86 -1.67 16.76
CA PRO A 44 14.70 -3.12 16.61
C PRO A 44 13.52 -3.71 17.39
N GLU A 45 13.20 -3.16 18.56
CA GLU A 45 12.14 -3.63 19.45
C GLU A 45 10.76 -3.41 18.82
N SER A 46 10.57 -2.27 18.16
CA SER A 46 9.32 -1.92 17.48
C SER A 46 9.07 -2.73 16.20
N ARG A 47 10.05 -3.50 15.71
CA ARG A 47 9.92 -4.31 14.48
C ARG A 47 9.26 -5.66 14.73
N VAL A 48 9.18 -6.09 15.99
CA VAL A 48 8.58 -7.37 16.35
C VAL A 48 7.06 -7.34 16.16
N ASP A 49 6.46 -6.18 16.40
CA ASP A 49 5.01 -5.99 16.29
C ASP A 49 4.58 -5.96 14.81
N PRO A 50 3.75 -6.92 14.35
CA PRO A 50 3.25 -6.95 12.97
C PRO A 50 2.34 -5.78 12.59
N THR A 51 1.79 -5.07 13.58
CA THR A 51 0.90 -3.92 13.38
C THR A 51 1.65 -2.63 13.08
N ILE A 52 2.95 -2.58 13.39
CA ILE A 52 3.80 -1.42 13.12
C ILE A 52 4.28 -1.49 11.66
N ALA A 53 4.06 -0.40 10.92
CA ALA A 53 4.51 -0.29 9.54
C ALA A 53 6.03 -0.10 9.47
N LEU A 54 6.71 -1.06 8.86
CA LEU A 54 8.15 -1.02 8.56
C LEU A 54 8.44 0.04 7.50
N LYS A 55 9.65 0.63 7.52
CA LYS A 55 10.03 1.75 6.64
C LYS A 55 11.02 1.33 5.55
N ASP A 56 11.35 2.26 4.67
CA ASP A 56 12.21 2.07 3.49
C ASP A 56 13.54 1.34 3.81
N ASN A 57 14.29 1.75 4.84
CA ASN A 57 15.59 1.12 5.16
C ASN A 57 15.45 -0.17 5.97
N ASP A 58 14.27 -0.43 6.53
CA ASP A 58 13.99 -1.71 7.21
C ASP A 58 13.85 -2.82 6.17
N LEU A 59 13.47 -2.49 4.93
CA LEU A 59 13.44 -3.41 3.79
C LEU A 59 14.81 -3.97 3.41
N GLU A 60 15.84 -3.12 3.39
CA GLU A 60 17.17 -3.50 2.91
C GLU A 60 17.90 -4.37 3.94
N ARG A 61 17.68 -4.12 5.24
CA ARG A 61 18.38 -4.78 6.35
C ARG A 61 17.81 -6.15 6.70
N GLU A 62 16.51 -6.38 6.48
CA GLU A 62 15.91 -7.72 6.67
C GLU A 62 16.41 -8.74 5.63
N GLY A 63 16.84 -8.27 4.44
CA GLY A 63 17.46 -9.13 3.43
C GLY A 63 18.78 -9.79 3.85
N GLU A 64 19.42 -9.31 4.93
CA GLU A 64 20.68 -9.87 5.46
C GLU A 64 20.48 -10.84 6.63
N LYS A 65 19.29 -10.89 7.25
CA LYS A 65 18.96 -11.83 8.34
C LYS A 65 17.76 -12.70 7.98
N ALA A 66 17.94 -13.59 7.01
CA ALA A 66 17.39 -14.94 6.80
C ALA A 66 15.94 -15.34 7.24
N ARG A 67 15.07 -14.44 7.72
CA ARG A 67 13.72 -14.78 8.22
C ARG A 67 12.61 -14.32 7.28
N PHE A 68 12.82 -13.26 6.52
CA PHE A 68 11.88 -12.76 5.52
C PHE A 68 12.64 -12.30 4.26
N PRO A 69 12.24 -12.71 3.05
CA PRO A 69 12.87 -12.24 1.81
C PRO A 69 12.64 -10.73 1.64
N ARG A 70 13.55 -10.06 0.92
CA ARG A 70 13.40 -8.64 0.50
C ARG A 70 11.99 -8.39 -0.02
N LEU A 71 11.37 -7.26 0.36
CA LEU A 71 10.04 -6.91 -0.12
C LEU A 71 10.06 -6.81 -1.65
N ARG A 72 9.34 -7.75 -2.28
CA ARG A 72 9.08 -7.76 -3.70
C ARG A 72 7.60 -8.05 -3.88
N ILE A 73 6.89 -7.08 -4.44
CA ILE A 73 5.46 -7.19 -4.75
C ILE A 73 5.40 -7.86 -6.13
N ASP A 74 5.45 -9.18 -6.14
CA ASP A 74 5.42 -10.00 -7.37
C ASP A 74 3.97 -10.34 -7.71
N ILE A 75 3.29 -9.46 -8.43
CA ILE A 75 1.89 -9.59 -8.89
C ILE A 75 1.84 -9.94 -10.39
N GLY A 76 2.99 -10.12 -11.03
CA GLY A 76 3.13 -10.44 -12.43
C GLY A 76 3.21 -9.18 -13.31
N PRO A 77 3.91 -9.28 -14.45
CA PRO A 77 4.37 -8.10 -15.21
C PRO A 77 3.22 -7.24 -15.76
N GLU A 78 2.12 -7.86 -16.19
CA GLU A 78 0.96 -7.13 -16.73
C GLU A 78 0.26 -6.30 -15.63
N ARG A 79 0.05 -6.90 -14.45
CA ARG A 79 -0.61 -6.24 -13.31
C ARG A 79 0.31 -5.19 -12.68
N ALA A 80 1.61 -5.49 -12.60
CA ALA A 80 2.64 -4.55 -12.17
C ALA A 80 2.69 -3.31 -13.07
N ALA A 81 2.69 -3.49 -14.39
CA ALA A 81 2.66 -2.37 -15.34
C ALA A 81 1.43 -1.48 -15.14
N ARG A 82 0.24 -2.09 -15.01
CA ARG A 82 -1.01 -1.35 -14.74
C ARG A 82 -0.98 -0.61 -13.40
N LEU A 83 -0.49 -1.25 -12.34
CA LEU A 83 -0.39 -0.62 -11.01
C LEU A 83 0.58 0.55 -11.02
N LEU A 84 1.76 0.38 -11.63
CA LEU A 84 2.75 1.45 -11.76
C LEU A 84 2.21 2.61 -12.59
N GLU A 85 1.44 2.36 -13.64
CA GLU A 85 0.77 3.41 -14.40
C GLU A 85 -0.19 4.24 -13.54
N LEU A 86 -1.02 3.59 -12.71
CA LEU A 86 -1.91 4.28 -11.78
C LEU A 86 -1.14 5.11 -10.77
N LEU A 87 -0.12 4.53 -10.14
CA LEU A 87 0.71 5.23 -9.16
C LEU A 87 1.44 6.43 -9.78
N ARG A 88 1.87 6.35 -11.04
CA ARG A 88 2.44 7.49 -11.78
C ARG A 88 1.40 8.59 -12.01
N LYS A 89 0.17 8.24 -12.39
CA LYS A 89 -0.94 9.21 -12.57
C LYS A 89 -1.27 9.91 -11.25
N ASP A 90 -1.37 9.15 -10.15
CA ASP A 90 -1.63 9.69 -8.82
C ASP A 90 -0.49 10.58 -8.32
N ALA A 91 0.76 10.15 -8.51
CA ALA A 91 1.92 10.97 -8.16
C ALA A 91 1.94 12.29 -8.96
N ASN A 92 1.61 12.25 -10.26
CA ASN A 92 1.52 13.47 -11.08
C ASN A 92 0.39 14.40 -10.62
N PHE A 93 -0.76 13.83 -10.22
CA PHE A 93 -1.82 14.61 -9.57
C PHE A 93 -1.30 15.31 -8.31
N LEU A 94 -0.62 14.59 -7.42
CA LEU A 94 -0.05 15.18 -6.18
C LEU A 94 0.97 16.29 -6.48
N VAL A 95 1.82 16.11 -7.49
CA VAL A 95 2.75 17.15 -7.96
C VAL A 95 2.02 18.41 -8.41
N THR A 96 0.92 18.26 -9.16
CA THR A 96 0.12 19.38 -9.68
C THR A 96 -0.41 20.28 -8.55
N TYR A 97 -0.75 19.70 -7.40
CA TYR A 97 -1.21 20.43 -6.22
C TYR A 97 -0.06 20.84 -5.27
N GLY A 98 1.19 20.56 -5.64
CA GLY A 98 2.36 20.81 -4.82
C GLY A 98 2.36 19.99 -3.52
N LEU A 99 1.80 18.79 -3.54
CA LEU A 99 1.75 17.88 -2.39
C LEU A 99 3.01 17.01 -2.36
N MET A 100 3.46 16.68 -1.15
CA MET A 100 4.73 15.98 -0.90
C MET A 100 4.61 15.12 0.38
N ASP A 101 5.69 14.42 0.74
CA ASP A 101 5.77 13.62 1.98
C ASP A 101 4.69 12.52 2.11
N TYR A 102 4.03 12.15 1.02
CA TYR A 102 3.08 11.04 0.96
C TYR A 102 3.78 9.68 0.87
N SER A 103 3.14 8.62 1.37
CA SER A 103 3.69 7.26 1.37
C SER A 103 2.81 6.30 0.60
N LEU A 104 3.39 5.23 0.07
CA LEU A 104 2.65 4.02 -0.25
C LEU A 104 2.57 3.16 1.00
N LEU A 105 1.37 3.02 1.54
CA LEU A 105 1.06 2.05 2.57
C LEU A 105 0.81 0.69 1.92
N VAL A 106 1.52 -0.34 2.38
CA VAL A 106 1.41 -1.71 1.88
C VAL A 106 1.07 -2.64 3.03
N GLY A 107 0.01 -3.43 2.88
CA GLY A 107 -0.35 -4.53 3.76
C GLY A 107 -0.13 -5.86 3.06
N ILE A 108 0.44 -6.83 3.76
CA ILE A 108 0.71 -8.17 3.23
C ILE A 108 0.01 -9.21 4.10
N TYR A 109 -0.78 -10.05 3.45
CA TYR A 109 -1.21 -11.33 3.97
C TYR A 109 -0.35 -12.45 3.37
N TYR A 110 -0.06 -13.47 4.17
CA TYR A 110 0.68 -14.67 3.75
C TYR A 110 -0.26 -15.86 3.90
N SER A 111 -0.40 -16.68 2.86
CA SER A 111 -1.16 -17.92 2.95
C SER A 111 -0.45 -18.90 3.90
N THR A 112 -1.18 -19.47 4.84
CA THR A 112 -0.65 -20.30 5.94
C THR A 112 -0.47 -21.78 5.61
N SER A 113 -0.91 -22.26 4.45
CA SER A 113 -0.92 -23.68 4.11
C SER A 113 -0.55 -23.85 2.64
N GLY A 114 0.16 -24.93 2.26
CA GLY A 114 0.69 -25.20 0.90
C GLY A 114 -0.30 -25.20 -0.27
N THR A 115 -1.52 -24.75 -0.05
CA THR A 115 -2.53 -24.34 -1.02
C THR A 115 -2.38 -22.83 -1.27
N GLY A 116 -1.67 -22.44 -2.32
CA GLY A 116 -1.69 -21.06 -2.81
C GLY A 116 -3.13 -20.61 -3.12
N PHE A 117 -3.39 -19.30 -3.10
CA PHE A 117 -4.67 -18.76 -3.54
C PHE A 117 -4.95 -19.21 -4.98
N ARG A 118 -5.99 -20.02 -5.16
CA ARG A 118 -6.61 -20.19 -6.46
C ARG A 118 -7.59 -19.04 -6.64
N VAL A 119 -7.15 -18.03 -7.39
CA VAL A 119 -8.05 -17.00 -7.90
C VAL A 119 -9.08 -17.72 -8.78
N CYS A 120 -10.27 -17.94 -8.24
CA CYS A 120 -11.40 -18.28 -9.07
C CYS A 120 -11.78 -16.97 -9.78
N GLU A 121 -11.76 -16.93 -11.11
CA GLU A 121 -12.52 -15.92 -11.83
C GLU A 121 -13.95 -16.04 -11.32
N VAL A 122 -14.41 -15.06 -10.54
CA VAL A 122 -15.77 -15.02 -10.02
C VAL A 122 -16.66 -14.65 -11.18
N SER A 123 -16.92 -15.64 -12.04
CA SER A 123 -18.01 -15.61 -12.98
C SER A 123 -19.29 -15.64 -12.17
N GLN A 124 -19.94 -14.48 -12.09
CA GLN A 124 -21.31 -14.26 -11.62
C GLN A 124 -21.51 -14.33 -10.09
N LEU A 125 -21.33 -13.19 -9.41
CA LEU A 125 -21.99 -12.95 -8.12
C LEU A 125 -23.25 -12.09 -8.37
N HIS A 126 -24.43 -12.64 -8.09
CA HIS A 126 -25.70 -11.92 -8.19
C HIS A 126 -25.73 -10.71 -7.24
N PRO A 127 -26.37 -9.58 -7.64
CA PRO A 127 -26.45 -8.38 -6.80
C PRO A 127 -27.45 -8.62 -5.65
N GLY A 128 -26.94 -8.75 -4.42
CA GLY A 128 -27.80 -8.89 -3.24
C GLY A 128 -27.15 -9.38 -1.95
N LEU A 129 -25.85 -9.67 -1.92
CA LEU A 129 -25.23 -10.40 -0.81
C LEU A 129 -24.19 -9.58 -0.04
N GLU A 130 -24.55 -8.37 0.40
CA GLU A 130 -23.76 -7.64 1.41
C GLU A 130 -23.82 -8.30 2.81
N ALA A 131 -24.75 -9.24 3.03
CA ALA A 131 -24.99 -9.86 4.34
C ALA A 131 -24.33 -11.23 4.58
N ALA A 132 -23.67 -11.86 3.59
CA ALA A 132 -23.10 -13.21 3.73
C ALA A 132 -21.57 -13.28 3.62
N PHE A 133 -20.87 -12.18 3.95
CA PHE A 133 -19.42 -12.12 4.04
C PHE A 133 -18.74 -13.21 4.93
N PRO A 134 -19.40 -13.82 5.94
CA PRO A 134 -18.77 -14.91 6.71
C PRO A 134 -18.80 -16.28 6.01
N GLU A 135 -19.79 -16.59 5.18
CA GLU A 135 -19.92 -17.92 4.55
C GLU A 135 -18.91 -18.12 3.42
N PHE A 136 -18.59 -17.07 2.66
CA PHE A 136 -17.65 -17.14 1.54
C PHE A 136 -16.19 -17.38 2.00
N LEU A 137 -15.84 -16.93 3.20
CA LEU A 137 -14.54 -17.22 3.82
C LEU A 137 -14.44 -18.64 4.37
N CYS A 138 -15.57 -19.27 4.72
CA CYS A 138 -15.61 -20.67 5.16
C CYS A 138 -15.19 -21.62 4.03
N GLN A 139 -15.48 -21.26 2.79
CA GLN A 139 -15.16 -22.07 1.61
C GLN A 139 -13.66 -22.09 1.25
N LEU A 140 -12.86 -21.18 1.83
CA LEU A 140 -11.39 -21.23 1.80
C LEU A 140 -10.78 -22.07 2.93
N HIS A 141 -11.58 -22.49 3.92
CA HIS A 141 -11.12 -23.24 5.10
C HIS A 141 -11.64 -24.69 5.16
N CYS A 142 -12.55 -25.11 4.28
CA CYS A 142 -12.98 -26.50 4.20
C CYS A 142 -12.02 -27.32 3.30
N ASN A 143 -11.49 -28.41 3.87
CA ASN A 143 -10.60 -29.37 3.20
C ASN A 143 -11.32 -30.23 2.12
N GLU A 144 -12.52 -29.85 1.72
CA GLU A 144 -13.23 -30.40 0.56
C GLU A 144 -13.65 -29.23 -0.33
N VAL A 145 -12.86 -28.97 -1.38
CA VAL A 145 -13.39 -28.25 -2.53
C VAL A 145 -14.34 -29.21 -3.24
N CYS A 146 -15.63 -28.91 -3.19
CA CYS A 146 -16.62 -29.51 -4.08
C CYS A 146 -16.05 -29.53 -5.51
N ALA A 147 -15.87 -30.73 -6.04
CA ALA A 147 -15.40 -30.94 -7.39
C ALA A 147 -16.45 -30.44 -8.39
N CYS A 148 -16.37 -29.20 -8.84
CA CYS A 148 -16.86 -28.85 -10.17
C CYS A 148 -15.76 -29.19 -11.20
N ARG A 149 -15.58 -30.49 -11.45
CA ARG A 149 -15.01 -30.96 -12.72
C ARG A 149 -16.08 -30.73 -13.78
N THR A 150 -16.01 -29.61 -14.49
CA THR A 150 -16.68 -29.52 -15.80
C THR A 150 -15.60 -29.58 -16.86
N ASN A 151 -15.58 -30.67 -17.63
CA ASN A 151 -14.79 -30.81 -18.85
C ASN A 151 -15.36 -29.95 -20.00
N GLU A 152 -15.81 -28.73 -19.71
CA GLU A 152 -16.33 -27.80 -20.71
C GLU A 152 -15.23 -26.82 -21.14
N PRO A 153 -15.05 -26.55 -22.44
CA PRO A 153 -14.03 -25.64 -22.92
C PRO A 153 -14.22 -24.25 -22.31
N LEU A 154 -13.10 -23.64 -21.92
CA LEU A 154 -13.02 -22.29 -21.38
C LEU A 154 -13.85 -21.31 -22.24
N PRO A 155 -14.93 -20.69 -21.73
CA PRO A 155 -15.65 -19.69 -22.49
C PRO A 155 -14.74 -18.47 -22.65
N SER A 156 -14.48 -18.13 -23.90
CA SER A 156 -13.74 -16.94 -24.32
C SER A 156 -14.22 -15.70 -23.55
N ALA A 157 -13.25 -14.99 -22.96
CA ALA A 157 -13.35 -13.70 -22.29
C ALA A 157 -14.61 -12.89 -22.64
N SER A 158 -15.53 -12.76 -21.67
CA SER A 158 -16.54 -11.71 -21.69
C SER A 158 -15.94 -10.44 -21.08
N PRO A 159 -16.26 -9.23 -21.60
CA PRO A 159 -15.52 -8.00 -21.28
C PRO A 159 -16.10 -7.25 -20.07
N ASP A 160 -16.90 -7.90 -19.22
CA ASP A 160 -17.66 -7.22 -18.18
C ASP A 160 -17.05 -7.48 -16.79
N THR A 161 -16.04 -6.69 -16.44
CA THR A 161 -15.51 -6.66 -15.07
C THR A 161 -15.66 -5.25 -14.51
N ASP A 162 -16.85 -4.96 -13.98
CA ASP A 162 -17.20 -3.69 -13.32
C ASP A 162 -16.31 -3.37 -12.10
N VAL A 163 -15.54 -4.35 -11.62
CA VAL A 163 -14.58 -4.19 -10.52
C VAL A 163 -13.15 -3.88 -11.01
N PRO A 164 -12.50 -2.83 -10.47
CA PRO A 164 -11.12 -2.51 -10.79
C PRO A 164 -10.15 -3.66 -10.50
N PHE A 165 -9.11 -3.82 -11.33
CA PHE A 165 -8.22 -4.99 -11.26
C PHE A 165 -7.49 -5.14 -9.90
N TRP A 166 -7.32 -4.05 -9.15
CA TRP A 166 -6.70 -4.03 -7.83
C TRP A 166 -7.62 -4.45 -6.68
N ARG A 167 -8.91 -4.69 -6.96
CA ARG A 167 -9.89 -5.21 -5.98
C ARG A 167 -10.36 -6.64 -6.31
N ARG A 168 -9.90 -7.23 -7.40
CA ARG A 168 -10.39 -8.55 -7.88
C ARG A 168 -10.01 -9.71 -6.97
N ASP A 169 -8.88 -9.64 -6.26
CA ASP A 169 -8.41 -10.75 -5.42
C ASP A 169 -8.71 -10.48 -3.95
N LEU A 170 -9.94 -10.80 -3.51
CA LEU A 170 -10.39 -10.54 -2.12
C LEU A 170 -10.12 -9.08 -1.68
N GLY A 171 -10.31 -8.12 -2.60
CA GLY A 171 -10.06 -6.70 -2.37
C GLY A 171 -8.59 -6.27 -2.47
N GLY A 172 -7.67 -7.18 -2.83
CA GLY A 172 -6.24 -6.89 -3.01
C GLY A 172 -5.66 -7.44 -4.31
N LEU A 173 -4.33 -7.56 -4.33
CA LEU A 173 -3.54 -8.06 -5.44
C LEU A 173 -2.84 -9.37 -5.04
N ALA A 174 -3.23 -10.49 -5.64
CA ALA A 174 -2.57 -11.77 -5.45
C ALA A 174 -1.18 -11.80 -6.09
N SER A 175 -0.24 -12.40 -5.36
CA SER A 175 1.08 -12.67 -5.91
C SER A 175 1.03 -13.71 -7.02
N ARG A 176 2.02 -13.70 -7.91
CA ARG A 176 2.13 -14.65 -9.03
C ARG A 176 2.15 -16.11 -8.58
N ASP A 177 2.77 -16.39 -7.43
CA ASP A 177 2.84 -17.73 -6.83
C ASP A 177 1.60 -18.08 -5.97
N GLY A 178 0.65 -17.15 -5.82
CA GLY A 178 -0.52 -17.30 -4.96
C GLY A 178 -0.20 -17.38 -3.47
N SER A 179 1.04 -17.11 -3.04
CA SER A 179 1.44 -17.21 -1.63
C SER A 179 1.09 -15.98 -0.80
N LYS A 180 0.82 -14.83 -1.44
CA LYS A 180 0.62 -13.53 -0.80
C LYS A 180 -0.55 -12.78 -1.42
N LEU A 181 -1.20 -11.95 -0.59
CA LEU A 181 -2.09 -10.88 -1.04
C LEU A 181 -1.52 -9.55 -0.59
N TYR A 182 -1.49 -8.59 -1.51
CA TYR A 182 -1.00 -7.23 -1.28
C TYR A 182 -2.17 -6.24 -1.31
N TYR A 183 -2.26 -5.40 -0.28
CA TYR A 183 -3.17 -4.26 -0.21
C TYR A 183 -2.33 -2.98 -0.24
N VAL A 184 -2.61 -2.08 -1.18
CA VAL A 184 -1.76 -0.90 -1.41
C VAL A 184 -2.60 0.37 -1.52
N GLY A 185 -2.09 1.48 -0.99
CA GLY A 185 -2.75 2.78 -1.10
C GLY A 185 -1.82 3.93 -0.73
N ILE A 186 -2.00 5.09 -1.36
CA ILE A 186 -1.24 6.30 -1.03
C ILE A 186 -1.87 6.97 0.20
N ILE A 187 -1.06 7.31 1.21
CA ILE A 187 -1.47 7.97 2.45
C ILE A 187 -0.69 9.29 2.67
N ASP A 188 -1.10 10.06 3.68
CA ASP A 188 -0.48 11.33 4.09
C ASP A 188 -0.42 12.41 2.99
N ILE A 189 -1.44 12.47 2.14
CA ILE A 189 -1.49 13.34 0.95
C ILE A 189 -1.71 14.83 1.23
N LEU A 190 -1.97 15.25 2.48
CA LEU A 190 -2.37 16.63 2.80
C LEU A 190 -1.19 17.57 3.07
N THR A 191 0.04 17.09 2.91
CA THR A 191 1.23 17.89 3.16
C THR A 191 1.59 18.73 1.94
N LYS A 192 1.21 20.01 1.94
CA LYS A 192 1.52 20.95 0.86
C LYS A 192 2.94 21.53 0.98
N TRP A 193 3.64 21.64 -0.15
CA TRP A 193 4.90 22.35 -0.29
C TRP A 193 4.65 23.87 -0.20
N GLY A 194 4.91 24.47 0.96
CA GLY A 194 4.79 25.91 1.22
C GLY A 194 6.14 26.63 1.38
N ALA A 195 6.12 27.97 1.41
CA ALA A 195 7.32 28.82 1.48
C ALA A 195 8.22 28.55 2.71
N PHE A 196 7.66 28.10 3.84
CA PHE A 196 8.43 27.74 5.03
C PHE A 196 9.31 26.49 4.83
N LYS A 197 8.96 25.58 3.91
CA LYS A 197 9.79 24.41 3.56
C LYS A 197 10.97 24.76 2.64
N ARG A 198 10.96 25.93 1.98
CA ARG A 198 12.11 26.40 1.19
C ARG A 198 13.30 26.72 2.10
N THR A 199 13.03 27.33 3.26
CA THR A 199 14.05 27.64 4.27
C THR A 199 14.59 26.35 4.93
N GLU A 200 13.71 25.39 5.24
CA GLU A 200 14.13 24.10 5.79
C GLU A 200 14.95 23.27 4.80
N ASN A 201 14.57 23.26 3.51
CA ASN A 201 15.34 22.56 2.49
C ASN A 201 16.71 23.22 2.24
N ALA A 202 16.79 24.56 2.22
CA ALA A 202 18.06 25.26 2.11
C ALA A 202 19.00 24.94 3.27
N ILE A 203 18.49 24.94 4.52
CA ILE A 203 19.28 24.60 5.71
C ILE A 203 19.73 23.13 5.68
N ARG A 204 18.85 22.21 5.30
CA ARG A 204 19.16 20.77 5.27
C ARG A 204 20.11 20.37 4.12
N VAL A 205 19.99 21.00 2.95
CA VAL A 205 20.92 20.82 1.82
C VAL A 205 22.31 21.34 2.19
N VAL A 206 22.39 22.49 2.85
CA VAL A 206 23.66 23.05 3.37
C VAL A 206 24.27 22.16 4.46
N GLN A 207 23.47 21.56 5.34
CA GLN A 207 23.97 20.68 6.41
C GLN A 207 24.43 19.30 5.92
N THR A 208 23.81 18.75 4.87
CA THR A 208 23.98 17.31 4.54
C THR A 208 24.92 17.08 3.37
N CYS A 209 25.22 18.09 2.54
CA CYS A 209 26.01 17.97 1.30
C CYS A 209 25.57 16.84 0.34
N ASP A 210 24.37 16.27 0.56
CA ASP A 210 23.72 15.29 -0.29
C ASP A 210 22.22 15.61 -0.31
N SER A 211 21.76 16.16 -1.42
CA SER A 211 20.39 16.58 -1.65
C SER A 211 19.45 15.41 -1.99
N TYR A 212 19.98 14.23 -2.32
CA TYR A 212 19.21 13.11 -2.85
C TYR A 212 18.40 12.36 -1.76
N GLY A 213 18.93 12.30 -0.53
CA GLY A 213 18.35 11.54 0.59
C GLY A 213 17.23 12.23 1.38
N ILE A 214 16.96 13.52 1.16
CA ILE A 214 16.10 14.34 2.02
C ILE A 214 14.63 14.27 1.56
N SER A 215 13.68 14.14 2.50
CA SER A 215 12.22 14.10 2.19
C SER A 215 11.68 15.45 1.68
N CYS A 216 12.30 16.56 2.11
CA CYS A 216 11.89 17.92 1.82
C CYS A 216 12.42 18.44 0.48
N VAL A 217 12.06 17.78 -0.62
CA VAL A 217 12.52 18.11 -1.98
C VAL A 217 11.37 18.63 -2.84
N ASN A 218 11.71 19.28 -3.97
CA ASN A 218 10.73 19.73 -4.97
C ASN A 218 9.69 18.62 -5.24
N PRO A 219 8.37 18.90 -5.22
CA PRO A 219 7.34 17.88 -5.42
C PRO A 219 7.56 16.97 -6.64
N ALA A 220 8.02 17.52 -7.77
CA ALA A 220 8.32 16.74 -8.96
C ALA A 220 9.48 15.76 -8.72
N PHE A 221 10.54 16.21 -8.05
CA PHE A 221 11.67 15.34 -7.70
C PHE A 221 11.26 14.28 -6.66
N TYR A 222 10.43 14.65 -5.68
CA TYR A 222 9.85 13.71 -4.72
C TYR A 222 9.08 12.59 -5.44
N ALA A 223 8.20 12.96 -6.37
CA ALA A 223 7.39 12.04 -7.14
C ALA A 223 8.25 11.10 -8.00
N SER A 224 9.26 11.62 -8.71
CA SER A 224 10.18 10.79 -9.49
C SER A 224 10.90 9.77 -8.62
N ARG A 225 11.45 10.19 -7.47
CA ARG A 225 12.11 9.29 -6.53
C ARG A 225 11.16 8.22 -6.00
N PHE A 226 9.94 8.61 -5.63
CA PHE A 226 8.90 7.71 -5.15
C PHE A 226 8.57 6.64 -6.20
N ILE A 227 8.34 7.03 -7.45
CA ILE A 227 8.05 6.11 -8.56
C ILE A 227 9.25 5.20 -8.85
N SER A 228 10.46 5.73 -8.99
CA SER A 228 11.67 4.93 -9.23
C SER A 228 11.98 3.95 -8.10
N PHE A 229 11.57 4.27 -6.87
CA PHE A 229 11.63 3.32 -5.77
C PHE A 229 10.62 2.19 -5.97
N LEU A 230 9.37 2.50 -6.31
CA LEU A 230 8.32 1.50 -6.51
C LEU A 230 8.59 0.58 -7.71
N GLU A 231 9.12 1.10 -8.81
CA GLU A 231 9.51 0.32 -9.99
C GLU A 231 10.54 -0.77 -9.68
N ARG A 232 11.40 -0.56 -8.67
CA ARG A 232 12.37 -1.56 -8.23
C ARG A 232 11.76 -2.67 -7.37
N HIS A 233 10.59 -2.43 -6.79
CA HIS A 233 9.99 -3.32 -5.79
C HIS A 233 8.68 -3.99 -6.27
N ILE A 234 8.04 -3.51 -7.34
CA ILE A 234 6.81 -4.07 -7.92
C ILE A 234 7.14 -4.78 -9.25
N VAL A 235 6.81 -6.07 -9.35
CA VAL A 235 7.12 -6.95 -10.51
C VAL A 235 5.92 -7.79 -10.93
#